data_AF-A0A372RU92-F1
#
_entry.id   AF-A0A372RU92-F1
#
_cell.length_a   1.000
_cell.length_b   1.000
_cell.length_c   1.000
_cell.angle_alpha   90.00
_cell.angle_beta   90.00
_cell.angle_gamma   90.00
#
_symmetry.space_group_name_H-M   'P 1'
#
loop_
_entity.id
_entity.type
_entity.pdbx_description
1 polymer ?
#
loop_
_entity_poly.entity_id
_entity_poly.type
_entity_poly.pdbx_seq_one_letter_code
_entity_poly.pdbx_strand_id
1 'polypeptide(L)'
;MTNSTTVFLQSYREHIKNTIPSGFHEKISSPLTYTVDNYDPLPQSIFIPENLRPFIPTTPVYIAPSEGSKYLAPGSPGWFKYLYDQEQKTKYRRQRDIQEQESKRKKLEAEKQHKARVAYFSTSYVTQTHWIHRTPRSDTSDNTKEIETRPPVGPSNSK
;
A
#
# COMPACT_ATOMS: atom_id res chain seq x y z
N MET A 1 -64.58 -4.04 -4.45
CA MET A 1 -64.27 -2.78 -3.75
C MET A 1 -63.12 -2.13 -4.51
N THR A 2 -63.41 -1.13 -5.33
CA THR A 2 -62.53 -0.63 -6.39
C THR A 2 -61.98 0.76 -6.06
N ASN A 3 -60.67 0.81 -5.79
CA ASN A 3 -59.67 1.82 -6.16
C ASN A 3 -60.10 3.30 -6.25
N SER A 4 -60.17 3.99 -5.11
CA SER A 4 -60.42 5.44 -5.03
C SER A 4 -59.20 6.33 -5.35
N THR A 5 -58.00 5.78 -5.60
CA THR A 5 -56.79 6.59 -5.82
C THR A 5 -56.54 6.90 -7.31
N THR A 6 -57.14 6.16 -8.24
CA THR A 6 -56.88 6.32 -9.68
C THR A 6 -57.64 7.50 -10.30
N VAL A 7 -58.70 7.99 -9.66
CA VAL A 7 -59.56 9.05 -10.23
C VAL A 7 -58.90 10.44 -10.13
N PHE A 8 -58.04 10.68 -9.14
CA PHE A 8 -57.47 12.02 -8.89
C PHE A 8 -56.32 12.37 -9.87
N LEU A 9 -55.56 11.38 -10.33
CA LEU A 9 -54.43 11.60 -11.25
C LEU A 9 -54.83 11.74 -12.72
N GLN A 10 -55.99 11.21 -13.11
CA GLN A 10 -56.49 11.33 -14.48
C GLN A 10 -57.03 12.74 -14.77
N SER A 11 -57.65 13.39 -13.77
CA SER A 11 -58.19 14.75 -13.88
C SER A 11 -57.08 15.80 -14.06
N TYR A 12 -55.95 15.65 -13.35
CA TYR A 12 -54.81 16.55 -13.50
C TYR A 12 -54.09 16.42 -14.86
N ARG A 13 -54.12 15.25 -15.51
CA ARG A 13 -53.44 15.01 -16.79
C ARG A 13 -54.13 15.66 -17.99
N GLU A 14 -55.44 15.86 -17.92
CA GLU A 14 -56.21 16.44 -19.02
C GLU A 14 -56.30 17.98 -18.96
N HIS A 15 -56.00 18.60 -17.80
CA HIS A 15 -56.04 20.06 -17.70
C HIS A 15 -54.77 20.75 -18.27
N ILE A 16 -53.65 20.03 -18.37
CA ILE A 16 -52.36 20.60 -18.82
C ILE A 16 -52.17 20.57 -20.34
N LYS A 17 -52.98 19.80 -21.08
CA LYS A 17 -52.80 19.63 -22.54
C LYS A 17 -53.39 20.77 -23.37
N ASN A 18 -54.27 21.60 -22.81
CA ASN A 18 -55.05 22.57 -23.58
C ASN A 18 -54.76 24.04 -23.25
N THR A 19 -53.70 24.35 -22.49
CA THR A 19 -53.44 25.73 -22.04
C THR A 19 -51.97 26.14 -22.12
N ILE A 20 -51.27 25.89 -23.24
CA ILE A 20 -50.07 26.68 -23.57
C ILE A 20 -50.07 27.01 -25.07
N PRO A 21 -50.13 28.30 -25.47
CA PRO A 21 -50.07 28.70 -26.86
C PRO A 21 -48.67 28.44 -27.43
N SER A 22 -48.66 27.95 -28.67
CA SER A 22 -47.50 27.85 -29.55
C SER A 22 -46.73 29.17 -29.61
N GLY A 23 -45.56 29.24 -28.95
CA GLY A 23 -44.67 30.38 -29.11
C GLY A 23 -43.70 30.65 -27.95
N PHE A 24 -42.90 29.67 -27.53
CA PHE A 24 -41.68 29.95 -26.76
C PHE A 24 -40.55 29.08 -27.26
N HIS A 25 -39.62 29.70 -27.99
CA HIS A 25 -38.29 29.14 -28.24
C HIS A 25 -37.54 29.08 -26.91
N GLU A 26 -37.67 27.97 -26.17
CA GLU A 26 -36.72 27.66 -25.11
C GLU A 26 -35.38 27.37 -25.78
N LYS A 27 -34.48 28.36 -25.71
CA LYS A 27 -33.04 28.13 -25.84
C LYS A 27 -32.69 27.06 -24.81
N ILE A 28 -32.48 25.83 -25.29
CA ILE A 28 -31.90 24.75 -24.53
C ILE A 28 -30.52 25.25 -24.12
N SER A 29 -30.41 25.73 -22.87
CA SER A 29 -29.15 26.10 -22.26
C SER A 29 -28.33 24.83 -22.15
N SER A 30 -27.43 24.63 -23.10
CA SER A 30 -26.41 23.59 -23.05
C SER A 30 -25.66 23.68 -21.71
N PRO A 31 -25.33 22.56 -21.05
CA PRO A 31 -24.50 22.61 -19.85
C PRO A 31 -23.21 23.35 -20.19
N LEU A 32 -22.97 24.47 -19.50
CA LEU A 32 -21.80 25.31 -19.71
C LEU A 32 -20.56 24.51 -19.30
N THR A 33 -19.98 23.76 -20.23
CA THR A 33 -18.66 23.15 -20.05
C THR A 33 -17.66 24.29 -20.01
N TYR A 34 -17.26 24.71 -18.81
CA TYR A 34 -16.29 25.77 -18.58
C TYR A 34 -14.88 25.21 -18.87
N THR A 35 -14.55 25.00 -20.15
CA THR A 35 -13.22 24.60 -20.59
C THR A 35 -12.36 25.85 -20.78
N VAL A 36 -11.19 25.91 -20.13
CA VAL A 36 -10.22 26.99 -20.35
C VAL A 36 -9.44 26.65 -21.63
N ASP A 37 -9.71 27.39 -22.71
CA ASP A 37 -9.25 27.05 -24.08
C ASP A 37 -7.73 27.14 -24.31
N ASN A 38 -6.91 27.53 -23.34
CA ASN A 38 -5.45 27.60 -23.47
C ASN A 38 -4.76 27.43 -22.11
N TYR A 39 -4.89 26.25 -21.51
CA TYR A 39 -4.16 25.93 -20.28
C TYR A 39 -2.67 25.75 -20.55
N ASP A 40 -1.86 26.73 -20.15
CA ASP A 40 -0.41 26.58 -20.08
C ASP A 40 -0.03 26.18 -18.65
N PRO A 41 0.43 24.93 -18.40
CA PRO A 41 0.86 24.50 -17.08
C PRO A 41 2.15 25.17 -16.61
N LEU A 42 2.95 25.72 -17.52
CA LEU A 42 4.29 26.24 -17.24
C LEU A 42 4.53 27.61 -17.91
N PRO A 43 3.72 28.62 -17.58
CA PRO A 43 3.86 29.94 -18.19
C PRO A 43 5.22 30.54 -17.85
N GLN A 44 5.95 30.98 -18.88
CA GLN A 44 7.31 31.51 -18.78
C GLN A 44 7.45 32.71 -17.83
N SER A 45 6.34 33.40 -17.55
CA SER A 45 6.27 34.57 -16.68
C SER A 45 6.20 34.24 -15.19
N ILE A 46 6.04 32.96 -14.81
CA ILE A 46 5.78 32.56 -13.41
C ILE A 46 6.99 31.81 -12.86
N PHE A 47 7.54 32.32 -11.76
CA PHE A 47 8.58 31.61 -11.02
C PHE A 47 7.96 30.46 -10.20
N ILE A 48 8.42 29.24 -10.46
CA ILE A 48 7.96 28.04 -9.75
C ILE A 48 9.17 27.38 -9.07
N PRO A 49 9.15 27.26 -7.73
CA PRO A 49 10.18 26.54 -6.98
C PRO A 49 10.40 25.12 -7.50
N GLU A 50 11.65 24.67 -7.55
CA GLU A 50 12.01 23.35 -8.13
C GLU A 50 11.30 22.19 -7.44
N ASN A 51 11.11 22.26 -6.12
CA ASN A 51 10.41 21.23 -5.36
C ASN A 51 8.92 21.12 -5.72
N LEU A 52 8.32 22.16 -6.30
CA LEU A 52 6.91 22.18 -6.68
C LEU A 52 6.66 21.80 -8.14
N ARG A 53 7.69 21.85 -9.01
CA ARG A 53 7.57 21.51 -10.44
C ARG A 53 6.99 20.11 -10.71
N PRO A 54 7.33 19.06 -9.95
CA PRO A 54 6.75 17.73 -10.16
C PRO A 54 5.24 17.65 -9.89
N PHE A 55 4.68 18.62 -9.18
CA PHE A 55 3.26 18.65 -8.79
C PHE A 55 2.41 19.52 -9.72
N ILE A 56 3.02 20.12 -10.74
CA ILE A 56 2.31 20.95 -11.71
C ILE A 56 1.25 20.09 -12.42
N PRO A 57 -0.03 20.46 -12.33
CA PRO A 57 -1.08 19.69 -12.97
C PRO A 57 -0.97 19.87 -14.49
N THR A 58 -1.13 18.78 -15.24
CA THR A 58 -1.14 18.81 -16.72
C THR A 58 -2.49 19.25 -17.28
N THR A 59 -3.52 19.26 -16.44
CA THR A 59 -4.88 19.67 -16.80
C THR A 59 -5.36 20.80 -15.88
N PRO A 60 -6.29 21.65 -16.34
CA PRO A 60 -6.91 22.68 -15.51
C PRO A 60 -7.45 22.12 -14.19
N VAL A 61 -7.16 22.82 -13.09
CA VAL A 61 -7.66 22.46 -11.76
C VAL A 61 -8.78 23.39 -11.38
N TYR A 62 -9.88 22.80 -10.91
CA TYR A 62 -11.02 23.54 -10.38
C TYR A 62 -11.24 23.15 -8.93
N ILE A 63 -11.52 24.14 -8.09
CA ILE A 63 -12.09 23.92 -6.76
C ILE A 63 -13.59 23.94 -6.94
N ALA A 64 -14.32 22.99 -6.35
CA ALA A 64 -15.77 23.03 -6.30
C ALA A 64 -16.23 23.77 -5.02
N PRO A 65 -16.48 25.10 -5.07
CA PRO A 65 -17.42 25.68 -4.13
C PRO A 65 -18.83 25.33 -4.64
N SER A 66 -19.76 25.13 -3.72
CA SER A 66 -21.15 24.68 -3.93
C SER A 66 -21.99 25.41 -4.98
N GLU A 67 -21.49 26.49 -5.61
CA GLU A 67 -22.22 27.36 -6.54
C GLU A 67 -21.49 27.61 -7.88
N GLY A 68 -20.32 27.00 -8.11
CA GLY A 68 -19.61 27.13 -9.39
C GLY A 68 -18.13 26.83 -9.29
N SER A 69 -17.68 25.80 -10.01
CA SER A 69 -16.28 25.39 -10.06
C SER A 69 -15.34 26.56 -10.35
N LYS A 70 -14.51 26.95 -9.38
CA LYS A 70 -13.52 28.03 -9.52
C LYS A 70 -12.23 27.48 -10.10
N TYR A 71 -11.89 27.95 -11.30
CA TYR A 71 -10.61 27.64 -11.94
C TYR A 71 -9.42 28.22 -11.16
N LEU A 72 -8.37 27.41 -11.01
CA LEU A 72 -7.09 27.82 -10.44
C LEU A 72 -6.09 28.13 -11.55
N ALA A 73 -5.98 29.41 -11.88
CA ALA A 73 -5.00 29.88 -12.84
C ALA A 73 -3.57 29.62 -12.34
N PRO A 74 -2.66 29.14 -13.23
CA PRO A 74 -1.24 29.06 -12.94
C PRO A 74 -0.68 30.35 -12.32
N GLY A 75 0.16 30.19 -11.31
CA GLY A 75 0.74 31.29 -10.53
C GLY A 75 -0.21 32.05 -9.60
N SER A 76 -1.51 31.74 -9.59
CA SER A 76 -2.41 32.28 -8.56
C SER A 76 -2.10 31.68 -7.18
N PRO A 77 -2.42 32.39 -6.07
CA PRO A 77 -2.25 31.85 -4.72
C PRO A 77 -2.97 30.51 -4.49
N GLY A 78 -4.16 30.34 -5.08
CA GLY A 78 -4.92 29.10 -4.99
C GLY A 78 -4.24 27.93 -5.72
N TRP A 79 -3.60 28.21 -6.86
CA TRP A 79 -2.82 27.22 -7.60
C TRP A 79 -1.55 26.80 -6.83
N PHE A 80 -0.80 27.75 -6.27
CA PHE A 80 0.35 27.42 -5.41
C PHE A 80 -0.07 26.62 -4.18
N LYS A 81 -1.18 26.99 -3.52
CA LYS A 81 -1.73 26.23 -2.41
C LYS A 81 -2.01 24.78 -2.82
N TYR A 82 -2.60 24.59 -4.00
CA TYR A 82 -2.83 23.24 -4.55
C TYR A 82 -1.52 22.45 -4.70
N LEU A 83 -0.46 23.06 -5.25
CA LEU A 83 0.85 22.40 -5.39
C LEU A 83 1.44 21.99 -4.05
N TYR A 84 1.40 22.89 -3.05
CA TYR A 84 1.85 22.57 -1.70
C TYR A 84 1.06 21.42 -1.09
N ASP A 85 -0.27 21.42 -1.24
CA ASP A 85 -1.12 20.34 -0.73
C ASP A 85 -0.77 18.99 -1.39
N GLN A 86 -0.43 18.96 -2.69
CA GLN A 86 0.04 17.75 -3.37
C GLN A 86 1.40 17.27 -2.88
N GLU A 87 2.35 18.20 -2.68
CA GLU A 87 3.66 17.89 -2.13
C GLU A 87 3.53 17.23 -0.74
N GLN A 88 2.74 17.83 0.15
CA GLN A 88 2.52 17.31 1.50
C GLN A 88 1.84 15.94 1.48
N LYS A 89 0.79 15.77 0.66
CA LYS A 89 0.14 14.45 0.47
C LYS A 89 1.14 13.38 0.05
N THR A 90 2.05 13.72 -0.85
CA THR A 90 3.07 12.78 -1.33
C THR A 90 4.09 12.44 -0.24
N LYS A 91 4.52 13.44 0.55
CA LYS A 91 5.42 13.22 1.71
C LYS A 91 4.78 12.28 2.73
N TYR A 92 3.52 12.50 3.09
CA TYR A 92 2.80 11.63 4.04
C TYR A 92 2.62 10.21 3.53
N ARG A 93 2.30 10.02 2.24
CA ARG A 93 2.23 8.68 1.63
C ARG A 93 3.58 7.97 1.73
N ARG A 94 4.67 8.63 1.33
CA ARG A 94 6.02 8.08 1.41
C ARG A 94 6.40 7.66 2.84
N GLN A 95 6.11 8.50 3.83
CA GLN A 95 6.38 8.17 5.23
C GLN A 95 5.60 6.95 5.70
N ARG A 96 4.32 6.85 5.33
CA ARG A 96 3.49 5.68 5.64
C ARG A 96 4.05 4.42 5.02
N ASP A 97 4.45 4.47 3.74
CA ASP A 97 4.98 3.32 3.03
C ASP A 97 6.30 2.82 3.66
N ILE A 98 7.17 3.75 4.07
CA ILE A 98 8.41 3.43 4.80
C ILE A 98 8.09 2.74 6.13
N GLN A 99 7.19 3.30 6.94
CA GLN A 99 6.81 2.72 8.23
C GLN A 99 6.19 1.32 8.07
N GLU A 100 5.34 1.15 7.06
CA GLU A 100 4.75 -0.15 6.74
C GLU A 100 5.83 -1.17 6.35
N GLN A 101 6.78 -0.77 5.50
CA GLN A 101 7.87 -1.64 5.08
C GLN A 101 8.79 -2.02 6.26
N GLU A 102 9.11 -1.08 7.14
CA GLU A 102 9.87 -1.35 8.36
C GLU A 102 9.14 -2.34 9.29
N SER A 103 7.84 -2.15 9.49
CA SER A 103 7.02 -3.05 10.31
C SER A 103 7.01 -4.48 9.73
N LYS A 104 6.87 -4.61 8.40
CA LYS A 104 6.93 -5.90 7.69
C LYS A 104 8.30 -6.55 7.84
N ARG A 105 9.39 -5.78 7.69
CA ARG A 105 10.76 -6.29 7.87
C ARG A 105 10.99 -6.78 9.30
N LYS A 106 10.55 -6.03 10.30
CA LYS A 106 10.68 -6.42 11.71
C LYS A 106 9.89 -7.69 12.03
N LYS A 107 8.67 -7.82 11.50
CA LYS A 107 7.86 -9.04 11.66
C LYS A 107 8.52 -10.25 10.99
N LEU A 108 9.01 -10.09 9.77
CA LEU A 108 9.72 -11.15 9.04
C LEU A 108 10.99 -11.59 9.79
N GLU A 109 11.74 -10.66 10.36
CA GLU A 109 12.93 -10.97 11.14
C GLU A 109 12.59 -11.72 12.42
N ALA A 110 11.55 -11.29 13.14
CA ALA A 110 11.06 -12.00 14.32
C ALA A 110 10.59 -13.42 14.01
N GLU A 111 9.90 -13.61 12.87
CA GLU A 111 9.47 -14.92 12.39
C GLU A 111 10.68 -15.81 12.05
N LYS A 112 11.69 -15.29 11.36
CA LYS A 112 12.95 -16.01 11.08
C LYS A 112 13.65 -16.43 12.36
N GLN A 113 13.76 -15.54 13.34
CA GLN A 113 14.37 -15.84 14.63
C GLN A 113 13.58 -16.89 15.41
N HIS A 114 12.25 -16.81 15.40
CA HIS A 114 11.39 -17.82 16.01
C HIS A 114 11.60 -19.19 15.35
N LYS A 115 11.58 -19.25 14.02
CA LYS A 115 11.80 -20.48 13.26
C LYS A 115 13.19 -21.08 13.53
N ALA A 116 14.23 -20.25 13.57
CA ALA A 116 15.59 -20.69 13.92
C ALA A 116 15.65 -21.26 15.36
N ARG A 117 14.99 -20.60 16.31
CA ARG A 117 14.90 -21.05 17.70
C ARG A 117 14.17 -22.39 17.82
N VAL A 118 13.02 -22.54 17.17
CA VAL A 118 12.26 -23.80 17.14
C VAL A 118 13.10 -24.91 16.52
N ALA A 119 13.78 -24.65 15.40
CA ALA A 119 14.67 -25.62 14.76
C ALA A 119 15.79 -26.08 15.71
N TYR A 120 16.48 -25.13 16.37
CA TYR A 120 17.54 -25.44 17.33
C TYR A 120 17.06 -26.33 18.49
N PHE A 121 15.92 -26.00 19.10
CA PHE A 121 15.38 -26.83 20.18
C PHE A 121 14.91 -28.19 19.66
N SER A 122 14.27 -28.27 18.49
CA SER A 122 13.82 -29.55 17.94
C SER A 122 14.98 -30.52 17.66
N THR A 123 16.11 -30.03 17.14
CA THR A 123 17.28 -30.87 16.86
C THR A 123 18.05 -31.24 18.13
N SER A 124 18.05 -30.40 19.17
CA SER A 124 18.67 -30.76 20.46
C SER A 124 17.92 -31.92 21.14
N TYR A 125 16.59 -31.96 21.07
CA TYR A 125 15.82 -33.11 21.60
C TYR A 125 16.04 -34.40 20.81
N VAL A 126 16.10 -34.32 19.48
CA VAL A 126 16.36 -35.50 18.62
C VAL A 126 17.78 -36.05 18.85
N THR A 127 18.78 -35.18 18.96
CA THR A 127 20.15 -35.64 19.23
C THR A 127 20.28 -36.20 20.64
N GLN A 128 19.70 -35.56 21.67
CA GLN A 128 19.73 -36.06 23.05
C GLN A 128 19.08 -37.45 23.20
N THR A 129 17.92 -37.68 22.57
CA THR A 129 17.24 -38.99 22.62
C THR A 129 18.01 -40.08 21.86
N HIS A 130 18.66 -39.75 20.73
CA HIS A 130 19.50 -40.70 20.02
C HIS A 130 20.73 -41.16 20.81
N TRP A 131 21.28 -40.34 21.71
CA TRP A 131 22.37 -40.76 22.60
C TRP A 131 21.87 -41.63 23.76
N ILE A 132 20.66 -41.38 24.29
CA ILE A 132 20.10 -42.13 25.42
C ILE A 132 19.65 -43.54 25.00
N HIS A 133 19.25 -43.75 23.73
CA HIS A 133 18.87 -45.08 23.21
C HIS A 133 20.01 -45.89 22.58
N ARG A 134 21.26 -45.39 22.61
CA ARG A 134 22.45 -46.13 22.19
C ARG A 134 23.37 -46.48 23.36
N THR A 135 22.80 -46.82 24.52
CA THR A 135 23.51 -47.73 25.42
C THR A 135 23.41 -49.13 24.80
N PRO A 136 24.52 -49.75 24.37
CA PRO A 136 24.49 -51.18 24.12
C PRO A 136 24.13 -51.82 25.45
N ARG A 137 23.02 -52.56 25.50
CA ARG A 137 22.80 -53.51 26.58
C ARG A 137 24.01 -54.44 26.57
N SER A 138 24.91 -54.25 27.54
CA SER A 138 26.02 -55.13 27.85
C SER A 138 25.44 -56.41 28.44
N ASP A 139 24.85 -57.24 27.58
CA ASP A 139 24.60 -58.63 27.88
C ASP A 139 25.77 -59.43 27.30
N THR A 140 26.49 -60.12 28.18
CA THR A 140 27.52 -61.13 27.91
C THR A 140 28.83 -60.68 27.24
N SER A 141 29.93 -60.70 27.99
CA SER A 141 30.90 -61.82 27.93
C SER A 141 32.22 -61.39 28.55
N ASP A 142 32.48 -61.97 29.71
CA ASP A 142 33.80 -62.13 30.30
C ASP A 142 34.71 -62.85 29.29
N ASN A 143 35.78 -62.23 28.81
CA ASN A 143 36.91 -62.97 28.25
C ASN A 143 38.21 -62.18 28.38
N THR A 144 38.96 -62.59 29.38
CA THR A 144 40.36 -62.32 29.64
C THR A 144 41.22 -62.83 28.48
N LYS A 145 41.62 -61.97 27.54
CA LYS A 145 42.77 -62.26 26.65
C LYS A 145 43.65 -61.05 26.36
N GLU A 146 44.85 -61.15 26.96
CA GLU A 146 46.15 -60.95 26.33
C GLU A 146 46.69 -59.51 26.25
N ILE A 147 47.53 -59.26 27.25
CA ILE A 147 48.56 -58.24 27.36
C ILE A 147 49.65 -58.49 26.29
N GLU A 148 50.40 -57.44 25.97
CA GLU A 148 51.75 -57.43 25.39
C GLU A 148 51.91 -57.32 23.86
N THR A 149 52.23 -56.10 23.40
CA THR A 149 53.49 -55.88 22.64
C THR A 149 53.88 -54.40 22.64
N ARG A 150 55.05 -54.09 23.21
CA ARG A 150 55.74 -52.79 23.17
C ARG A 150 56.22 -52.45 21.74
N PRO A 151 56.38 -51.17 21.38
CA PRO A 151 57.40 -50.75 20.43
C PRO A 151 58.69 -50.26 21.13
N PRO A 152 59.85 -50.33 20.45
CA PRO A 152 61.17 -50.22 21.06
C PRO A 152 61.70 -48.78 21.15
N VAL A 153 62.65 -48.60 22.06
CA VAL A 153 63.42 -47.39 22.33
C VAL A 153 64.44 -47.11 21.23
N GLY A 154 64.43 -45.87 20.72
CA GLY A 154 65.61 -45.14 20.21
C GLY A 154 66.15 -45.52 18.83
N PRO A 155 67.04 -44.68 18.23
CA PRO A 155 68.01 -43.85 18.94
C PRO A 155 68.02 -42.35 18.59
N SER A 156 68.72 -41.62 19.45
CA SER A 156 69.20 -40.25 19.30
C SER A 156 70.05 -40.04 18.03
N ASN A 157 70.09 -38.82 17.50
CA ASN A 157 71.32 -38.02 17.55
C ASN A 157 71.13 -36.60 17.00
N SER A 158 71.89 -35.73 17.66
CA SER A 158 72.09 -34.30 17.51
C SER A 158 72.56 -33.84 16.12
N LYS A 159 72.23 -32.58 15.81
CA LYS A 159 73.24 -31.53 15.63
C LYS A 159 72.65 -30.17 15.98
#